data_AF-A0A4Y8LXD3-F1
#
_entry.id   AF-A0A4Y8LXD3-F1
#
_cell.length_a   1.000
_cell.length_b   1.000
_cell.length_c   1.000
_cell.angle_alpha   90.00
_cell.angle_beta   90.00
_cell.angle_gamma   90.00
#
_symmetry.space_group_name_H-M   'P 1'
#
loop_
_entity.id
_entity.type
_entity.pdbx_description
1 polymer ?
#
loop_
_entity_poly.entity_id
_entity_poly.type
_entity_poly.pdbx_seq_one_letter_code
_entity_poly.pdbx_strand_id
1 'polypeptide(L)'
;MFNKKIALAGVMIAAFASTAYAPQSHAATTSSSVKFQMNQYSYMNNTGNHSLTVAPYALHGNVMVPLRALAESLGAGISWNQASQTATIAGQAFGQIKLKVNAKIAVNQKGEQIKLPESIKQVKGSLVVPAKSIAGLMGAKVNWSSSTRTITITQNTEVRDSITVSYNFSEGNDGWKGDFADLPVDYNKDIYELQYARELLPLGDANKTNYGLKLKGVNRSDDLFMFLTRKVDDLKPNTAYQVKLDFGMYTSESGGMMGVGGSPSEAVKVKAGVINKEPAAIQKDDGGSLYYRMNIDKGIQSESGADAKVLGDITKPDSGKEGYQRVNFSYSAAVTTNAKGDLFLLIGTDSGYEGLTTLYFDDIKLTATQK
;
A
#
# COMPACT_ATOMS: atom_id res chain seq x y z
N MET A 1 71.98 3.17 31.32
CA MET A 1 71.79 1.72 31.04
C MET A 1 70.31 1.46 30.83
N PHE A 2 70.00 0.69 29.79
CA PHE A 2 68.68 0.48 29.19
C PHE A 2 67.62 0.00 30.19
N ASN A 3 66.45 0.62 30.20
CA ASN A 3 65.25 0.06 30.81
C ASN A 3 64.16 -0.11 29.74
N LYS A 4 64.03 -1.34 29.24
CA LYS A 4 62.87 -1.80 28.47
C LYS A 4 61.70 -1.95 29.45
N LYS A 5 60.63 -1.16 29.27
CA LYS A 5 59.31 -1.52 29.78
C LYS A 5 58.35 -1.66 28.61
N ILE A 6 57.85 -2.88 28.50
CA ILE A 6 56.91 -3.39 27.51
C ILE A 6 55.59 -2.66 27.71
N ALA A 7 55.11 -1.99 26.66
CA ALA A 7 53.75 -1.48 26.60
C ALA A 7 52.80 -2.66 26.33
N LEU A 8 51.96 -3.01 27.30
CA LEU A 8 50.83 -3.90 27.09
C LEU A 8 49.59 -3.05 26.89
N ALA A 9 49.12 -3.02 25.65
CA ALA A 9 47.87 -2.38 25.25
C ALA A 9 46.68 -3.19 25.77
N GLY A 10 46.02 -2.71 26.81
CA GLY A 10 44.68 -3.15 27.20
C GLY A 10 43.65 -2.23 26.56
N VAL A 11 43.08 -2.63 25.43
CA VAL A 11 41.99 -1.91 24.77
C VAL A 11 40.72 -2.09 25.60
N MET A 12 40.31 -1.05 26.33
CA MET A 12 38.95 -0.91 26.84
C MET A 12 38.02 -0.65 25.66
N ILE A 13 37.27 -1.67 25.21
CA ILE A 13 36.15 -1.47 24.30
C ILE A 13 34.96 -1.00 25.16
N ALA A 14 34.83 0.32 25.31
CA ALA A 14 33.58 0.92 25.74
C ALA A 14 32.57 0.76 24.59
N ALA A 15 31.65 -0.20 24.71
CA ALA A 15 30.52 -0.31 23.81
C ALA A 15 29.57 0.87 24.06
N PHE A 16 29.72 1.95 23.30
CA PHE A 16 28.68 2.96 23.18
C PHE A 16 27.46 2.29 22.54
N ALA A 17 26.40 2.06 23.33
CA ALA A 17 25.08 1.78 22.80
C ALA A 17 24.61 3.03 22.06
N SER A 18 24.79 3.06 20.75
CA SER A 18 24.19 4.08 19.90
C SER A 18 22.67 3.89 19.93
N THR A 19 21.97 4.88 20.47
CA THR A 19 20.52 5.01 20.33
C THR A 19 20.18 5.28 18.86
N ALA A 20 19.99 4.24 18.07
CA ALA A 20 19.45 4.37 16.72
C ALA A 20 17.92 4.50 16.80
N TYR A 21 17.45 5.74 16.96
CA TYR A 21 16.05 6.10 16.80
C TYR A 21 15.73 6.21 15.28
N ALA A 22 14.66 5.53 14.88
CA ALA A 22 13.88 5.56 13.62
C ALA A 22 14.50 5.06 12.29
N PRO A 23 13.73 4.23 11.55
CA PRO A 23 13.48 4.48 10.14
C PRO A 23 12.14 5.22 10.00
N GLN A 24 12.21 6.53 9.78
CA GLN A 24 11.15 7.25 9.08
C GLN A 24 10.98 6.60 7.71
N SER A 25 9.78 6.11 7.39
CA SER A 25 9.45 5.67 6.04
C SER A 25 9.47 6.89 5.11
N HIS A 26 10.60 7.12 4.46
CA HIS A 26 10.62 7.92 3.26
C HIS A 26 10.02 7.03 2.16
N ALA A 27 8.80 7.33 1.75
CA ALA A 27 8.35 6.92 0.43
C ALA A 27 9.46 7.32 -0.55
N ALA A 28 9.95 6.37 -1.36
CA ALA A 28 10.76 6.75 -2.51
C ALA A 28 9.82 7.47 -3.48
N THR A 29 9.73 8.78 -3.36
CA THR A 29 9.03 9.65 -4.30
C THR A 29 9.66 9.45 -5.66
N THR A 30 8.97 8.77 -6.58
CA THR A 30 9.36 8.80 -8.00
C THR A 30 9.08 10.22 -8.51
N SER A 31 10.08 11.07 -8.33
CA SER A 31 10.01 12.45 -8.72
C SER A 31 10.19 12.53 -10.23
N SER A 32 9.14 12.88 -10.97
CA SER A 32 9.28 13.20 -12.40
C SER A 32 10.00 14.55 -12.50
N SER A 33 11.14 14.59 -13.20
CA SER A 33 11.91 15.82 -13.36
C SER A 33 12.23 16.08 -14.82
N VAL A 34 12.24 17.36 -15.19
CA VAL A 34 12.69 17.84 -16.49
C VAL A 34 13.57 19.08 -16.33
N LYS A 35 14.65 19.13 -17.10
CA LYS A 35 15.62 20.23 -17.15
C LYS A 35 15.66 20.79 -18.56
N PHE A 36 15.42 22.09 -18.65
CA PHE A 36 15.56 22.86 -19.88
C PHE A 36 16.67 23.89 -19.69
N GLN A 37 17.66 23.91 -20.58
CA GLN A 37 18.69 24.93 -20.60
C GLN A 37 18.37 25.96 -21.70
N MET A 38 18.53 27.24 -21.38
CA MET A 38 18.22 28.32 -22.32
C MET A 38 19.03 28.19 -23.61
N ASN A 39 18.36 28.43 -24.74
CA ASN A 39 18.91 28.40 -26.10
C ASN A 39 19.50 27.04 -26.53
N GLN A 40 19.27 25.96 -25.77
CA GLN A 40 19.64 24.60 -26.17
C GLN A 40 18.47 23.89 -26.87
N TYR A 41 18.77 23.16 -27.94
CA TYR A 41 17.79 22.36 -28.69
C TYR A 41 17.66 20.94 -28.12
N SER A 42 17.85 20.81 -26.81
CA SER A 42 17.69 19.56 -26.08
C SER A 42 17.17 19.82 -24.67
N TYR A 43 16.61 18.77 -24.07
CA TYR A 43 16.21 18.75 -22.67
C TYR A 43 16.52 17.39 -22.06
N MET A 44 16.67 17.36 -20.74
CA MET A 44 16.92 16.12 -20.01
C MET A 44 15.75 15.84 -19.07
N ASN A 45 15.22 14.63 -19.10
CA ASN A 45 14.26 14.14 -18.12
C ASN A 45 14.73 12.80 -17.55
N ASN A 46 13.87 12.12 -16.78
CA ASN A 46 14.22 10.84 -16.14
C ASN A 46 14.54 9.70 -17.12
N THR A 47 14.22 9.84 -18.41
CA THR A 47 14.51 8.84 -19.45
C THR A 47 15.77 9.16 -20.26
N GLY A 48 16.46 10.26 -19.93
CA GLY A 48 17.68 10.69 -20.60
C GLY A 48 17.52 12.02 -21.34
N ASN A 49 18.38 12.23 -22.34
CA ASN A 49 18.47 13.46 -23.11
C ASN A 49 17.66 13.36 -24.43
N HIS A 50 16.92 14.40 -24.75
CA HIS A 50 15.95 14.44 -25.87
C HIS A 50 16.12 15.72 -26.69
N SER A 51 15.81 15.66 -27.98
CA SER A 51 15.89 16.83 -28.87
C SER A 51 14.64 17.72 -28.81
N LEU A 52 14.82 19.01 -29.08
CA LEU A 52 13.76 20.00 -29.24
C LEU A 52 13.79 20.61 -30.64
N THR A 53 12.61 20.90 -31.17
CA THR A 53 12.41 21.69 -32.39
C THR A 53 12.55 23.19 -32.15
N VAL A 54 12.29 23.63 -30.90
CA VAL A 54 12.39 25.02 -30.45
C VAL A 54 13.11 25.03 -29.11
N ALA A 55 14.23 25.75 -29.04
CA ALA A 55 14.96 25.92 -27.80
C ALA A 55 14.17 26.75 -26.77
N PRO A 56 14.32 26.48 -25.45
CA PRO A 56 13.78 27.33 -24.40
C PRO A 56 14.34 28.76 -24.50
N TYR A 57 13.50 29.77 -24.35
CA TYR A 57 13.90 31.17 -24.50
C TYR A 57 13.21 32.09 -23.49
N ALA A 58 13.76 33.30 -23.29
CA ALA A 58 13.19 34.28 -22.38
C ALA A 58 12.33 35.26 -23.18
N LEU A 59 11.14 35.57 -22.67
CA LEU A 59 10.23 36.56 -23.24
C LEU A 59 9.66 37.43 -22.13
N HIS A 60 10.02 38.72 -22.14
CA HIS A 60 9.63 39.71 -21.13
C HIS A 60 9.76 39.20 -19.68
N GLY A 61 10.90 38.58 -19.36
CA GLY A 61 11.18 38.03 -18.03
C GLY A 61 10.59 36.65 -17.74
N ASN A 62 9.89 36.02 -18.70
CA ASN A 62 9.31 34.68 -18.54
C ASN A 62 10.10 33.65 -19.36
N VAL A 63 10.36 32.49 -18.75
CA VAL A 63 10.96 31.36 -19.46
C VAL A 63 9.86 30.64 -20.25
N MET A 64 10.02 30.58 -21.57
CA MET A 64 9.16 29.89 -22.51
C MET A 64 9.76 28.52 -22.84
N VAL A 65 8.97 27.46 -22.67
CA VAL A 65 9.40 26.06 -22.96
C VAL A 65 8.42 25.36 -23.89
N PRO A 66 8.86 24.36 -24.66
CA PRO A 66 7.98 23.52 -25.47
C PRO A 66 6.98 22.74 -24.59
N LEU A 67 5.68 22.96 -24.82
CA LEU A 67 4.60 22.39 -24.01
C LEU A 67 4.62 20.86 -23.97
N ARG A 68 4.86 20.22 -25.13
CA ARG A 68 4.88 18.75 -25.24
C ARG A 68 5.97 18.15 -24.35
N ALA A 69 7.20 18.63 -24.49
CA ALA A 69 8.34 18.17 -23.70
C ALA A 69 8.09 18.36 -22.19
N LEU A 70 7.50 19.48 -21.80
CA LEU A 70 7.10 19.73 -20.40
C LEU A 70 6.04 18.73 -19.94
N ALA A 71 4.94 18.59 -20.68
CA ALA A 71 3.82 17.74 -20.31
C ALA A 71 4.22 16.26 -20.19
N GLU A 72 4.85 15.72 -21.23
CA GLU A 72 5.25 14.31 -21.29
C GLU A 72 6.29 13.97 -20.21
N SER A 73 7.26 14.85 -19.96
CA SER A 73 8.29 14.61 -18.93
C SER A 73 7.73 14.59 -17.51
N LEU A 74 6.55 15.19 -17.30
CA LEU A 74 5.83 15.16 -16.03
C LEU A 74 4.71 14.11 -16.00
N GLY A 75 4.65 13.23 -17.01
CA GLY A 75 3.66 12.14 -17.09
C GLY A 75 2.26 12.58 -17.51
N ALA A 76 2.10 13.79 -18.07
CA ALA A 76 0.82 14.25 -18.59
C ALA A 76 0.64 13.85 -20.06
N GLY A 77 -0.58 13.39 -20.38
CA GLY A 77 -1.01 13.20 -21.77
C GLY A 77 -1.23 14.55 -22.45
N ILE A 78 -1.02 14.61 -23.76
CA ILE A 78 -1.22 15.81 -24.57
C ILE A 78 -1.98 15.48 -25.85
N SER A 79 -2.98 16.30 -26.18
CA SER A 79 -3.74 16.21 -27.43
C SER A 79 -3.86 17.58 -28.10
N TRP A 80 -4.06 17.58 -29.41
CA TRP A 80 -4.15 18.80 -30.22
C TRP A 80 -5.45 18.81 -31.04
N ASN A 81 -6.20 19.90 -30.95
CA ASN A 81 -7.35 20.16 -31.81
C ASN A 81 -6.95 21.23 -32.85
N GLN A 82 -6.89 20.82 -34.11
CA GLN A 82 -6.51 21.68 -35.22
C GLN A 82 -7.54 22.78 -35.50
N ALA A 83 -8.84 22.44 -35.48
CA ALA A 83 -9.91 23.37 -35.83
C ALA A 83 -10.00 24.53 -34.83
N SER A 84 -9.82 24.26 -33.53
CA SER A 84 -9.85 25.27 -32.48
C SER A 84 -8.47 25.81 -32.10
N GLN A 85 -7.40 25.33 -32.75
CA GLN A 85 -6.00 25.60 -32.42
C GLN A 85 -5.70 25.51 -30.92
N THR A 86 -6.13 24.40 -30.30
CA THR A 86 -6.08 24.21 -28.85
C THR A 86 -5.33 22.94 -28.48
N ALA A 87 -4.31 23.05 -27.64
CA ALA A 87 -3.72 21.91 -26.96
C ALA A 87 -4.47 21.61 -25.66
N THR A 88 -4.69 20.34 -25.36
CA THR A 88 -5.20 19.89 -24.07
C THR A 88 -4.14 19.00 -23.43
N ILE A 89 -3.69 19.36 -22.23
CA ILE A 89 -2.89 18.47 -21.39
C ILE A 89 -3.78 17.86 -20.32
N ALA A 90 -3.55 16.59 -20.00
CA ALA A 90 -4.33 15.85 -19.02
C ALA A 90 -3.42 15.06 -18.07
N GLY A 91 -3.69 15.14 -16.77
CA GLY A 91 -2.97 14.39 -15.74
C GLY A 91 -3.86 14.09 -14.55
N GLN A 92 -3.62 12.97 -13.88
CA GLN A 92 -4.46 12.51 -12.75
C GLN A 92 -4.56 13.55 -11.62
N ALA A 93 -3.49 14.32 -11.37
CA ALA A 93 -3.43 15.27 -10.27
C ALA A 93 -4.17 16.61 -10.52
N PHE A 94 -4.23 17.05 -11.78
CA PHE A 94 -4.74 18.39 -12.13
C PHE A 94 -5.90 18.35 -13.13
N GLY A 95 -6.31 17.16 -13.56
CA GLY A 95 -7.38 17.02 -14.54
C GLY A 95 -6.94 17.44 -15.94
N GLN A 96 -7.75 18.26 -16.60
CA GLN A 96 -7.45 18.81 -17.93
C GLN A 96 -7.10 20.30 -17.88
N ILE A 97 -6.14 20.72 -18.70
CA ILE A 97 -5.81 22.13 -18.96
C ILE A 97 -5.81 22.37 -20.47
N LYS A 98 -6.61 23.32 -20.92
CA LYS A 98 -6.71 23.75 -22.33
C LYS A 98 -5.91 25.02 -22.58
N LEU A 99 -5.13 25.01 -23.65
CA LEU A 99 -4.17 26.04 -24.03
C LEU A 99 -4.37 26.38 -25.51
N LYS A 100 -5.02 27.52 -25.79
CA LYS A 100 -5.28 27.98 -27.15
C LYS A 100 -4.11 28.84 -27.66
N VAL A 101 -3.72 28.64 -28.92
CA VAL A 101 -2.68 29.46 -29.58
C VAL A 101 -3.03 30.95 -29.46
N ASN A 102 -2.00 31.76 -29.21
CA ASN A 102 -2.04 33.22 -29.04
C ASN A 102 -2.85 33.73 -27.82
N ALA A 103 -3.48 32.84 -27.04
CA ALA A 103 -4.18 33.24 -25.83
C ALA A 103 -3.20 33.56 -24.69
N LYS A 104 -3.60 34.48 -23.81
CA LYS A 104 -2.93 34.75 -22.51
C LYS A 104 -3.68 34.11 -21.34
N ILE A 105 -4.41 33.04 -21.61
CA ILE A 105 -5.17 32.30 -20.60
C ILE A 105 -4.97 30.79 -20.78
N ALA A 106 -4.99 30.07 -19.67
CA ALA A 106 -5.20 28.63 -19.61
C ALA A 106 -6.59 28.37 -19.02
N VAL A 107 -7.26 27.30 -19.46
CA VAL A 107 -8.57 26.92 -18.91
C VAL A 107 -8.46 25.57 -18.23
N ASN A 108 -8.78 25.47 -16.94
CA ASN A 108 -8.71 24.19 -16.21
C ASN A 108 -9.97 23.34 -16.43
N GLN A 109 -10.03 22.16 -15.81
CA GLN A 109 -11.14 21.22 -15.96
C GLN A 109 -12.49 21.78 -15.48
N LYS A 110 -12.48 22.74 -14.53
CA LYS A 110 -13.69 23.41 -14.04
C LYS A 110 -14.18 24.52 -14.96
N GLY A 111 -13.44 24.81 -16.04
CA GLY A 111 -13.74 25.93 -16.94
C GLY A 111 -13.20 27.29 -16.46
N GLU A 112 -12.44 27.32 -15.36
CA GLU A 112 -11.87 28.57 -14.84
C GLU A 112 -10.74 29.07 -15.76
N GLN A 113 -10.74 30.37 -16.05
CA GLN A 113 -9.71 31.02 -16.86
C GLN A 113 -8.58 31.54 -15.99
N ILE A 114 -7.40 30.93 -16.10
CA ILE A 114 -6.18 31.36 -15.42
C ILE A 114 -5.36 32.26 -16.34
N LYS A 115 -5.11 33.50 -15.91
CA LYS A 115 -4.27 34.45 -16.63
C LYS A 115 -2.81 34.00 -16.66
N LEU A 116 -2.22 34.01 -17.84
CA LEU A 116 -0.81 33.73 -18.07
C LEU A 116 -0.01 35.04 -18.18
N PRO A 117 1.26 35.06 -17.72
CA PRO A 117 2.11 36.25 -17.83
C PRO A 117 2.50 36.53 -19.28
N GLU A 118 2.54 35.50 -20.12
CA GLU A 118 2.83 35.60 -21.55
C GLU A 118 1.87 34.77 -22.38
N SER A 119 1.70 35.17 -23.64
CA SER A 119 0.84 34.47 -24.58
C SER A 119 1.43 33.11 -24.98
N ILE A 120 0.58 32.10 -25.12
CA ILE A 120 0.93 30.81 -25.70
C ILE A 120 1.31 31.04 -27.17
N LYS A 121 2.55 30.73 -27.57
CA LYS A 121 3.01 30.95 -28.95
C LYS A 121 3.17 29.64 -29.69
N GLN A 122 2.99 29.68 -31.00
CA GLN A 122 3.39 28.60 -31.88
C GLN A 122 4.65 29.03 -32.63
N VAL A 123 5.74 28.28 -32.48
CA VAL A 123 7.05 28.55 -33.09
C VAL A 123 7.50 27.28 -33.78
N LYS A 124 7.77 27.34 -35.09
CA LYS A 124 8.22 26.18 -35.90
C LYS A 124 7.36 24.91 -35.67
N GLY A 125 6.04 25.08 -35.58
CA GLY A 125 5.08 23.98 -35.34
C GLY A 125 4.94 23.54 -33.88
N SER A 126 5.76 24.03 -32.95
CA SER A 126 5.69 23.70 -31.52
C SER A 126 5.01 24.79 -30.71
N LEU A 127 4.14 24.38 -29.80
CA LEU A 127 3.59 25.27 -28.78
C LEU A 127 4.61 25.52 -27.69
N VAL A 128 4.85 26.80 -27.41
CA VAL A 128 5.72 27.26 -26.33
C VAL A 128 4.93 28.09 -25.33
N VAL A 129 5.15 27.80 -24.05
CA VAL A 129 4.31 28.26 -22.94
C VAL A 129 5.15 28.81 -21.79
N PRO A 130 4.60 29.70 -20.94
CA PRO A 130 5.29 30.17 -19.74
C PRO A 130 5.46 29.01 -18.76
N ALA A 131 6.71 28.54 -18.61
CA ALA A 131 7.01 27.29 -17.92
C ALA A 131 6.48 27.25 -16.48
N LYS A 132 6.70 28.34 -15.72
CA LYS A 132 6.29 28.44 -14.32
C LYS A 132 4.78 28.35 -14.15
N SER A 133 4.02 29.02 -15.02
CA SER A 133 2.55 29.02 -14.94
C SER A 133 1.98 27.64 -15.24
N ILE A 134 2.44 26.99 -16.31
CA ILE A 134 1.94 25.68 -16.68
C ILE A 134 2.38 24.61 -15.68
N ALA A 135 3.64 24.62 -15.24
CA ALA A 135 4.13 23.73 -14.19
C ALA A 135 3.33 23.89 -12.88
N GLY A 136 3.02 25.14 -12.48
CA GLY A 136 2.21 25.40 -11.29
C GLY A 136 0.78 24.85 -11.41
N LEU A 137 0.14 25.00 -12.58
CA LEU A 137 -1.16 24.39 -12.85
C LEU A 137 -1.13 22.86 -12.81
N MET A 138 0.03 22.26 -13.12
CA MET A 138 0.24 20.81 -13.03
C MET A 138 0.61 20.34 -11.61
N GLY A 139 0.80 21.26 -10.65
CA GLY A 139 1.25 20.93 -9.29
C GLY A 139 2.76 20.67 -9.17
N ALA A 140 3.55 21.02 -10.18
CA ALA A 140 5.00 20.83 -10.19
C ALA A 140 5.74 22.04 -9.59
N LYS A 141 6.88 21.76 -8.93
CA LYS A 141 7.79 22.78 -8.40
C LYS A 141 8.79 23.19 -9.47
N VAL A 142 9.13 24.48 -9.50
CA VAL A 142 10.08 25.06 -10.47
C VAL A 142 11.27 25.65 -9.74
N ASN A 143 12.47 25.29 -10.18
CA ASN A 143 13.74 25.83 -9.72
C ASN A 143 14.51 26.43 -10.90
N TRP A 144 14.99 27.67 -10.76
CA TRP A 144 15.82 28.35 -11.74
C TRP A 144 17.26 28.47 -11.24
N SER A 145 18.21 27.97 -12.04
CA SER A 145 19.64 28.16 -11.84
C SER A 145 20.15 29.23 -12.79
N SER A 146 20.50 30.40 -12.26
CA SER A 146 21.03 31.52 -13.04
C SER A 146 22.42 31.24 -13.62
N SER A 147 23.28 30.53 -12.89
CA SER A 147 24.66 30.22 -13.31
C SER A 147 24.70 29.34 -14.55
N THR A 148 23.79 28.37 -14.65
CA THR A 148 23.71 27.45 -15.80
C THR A 148 22.63 27.85 -16.81
N ARG A 149 21.83 28.88 -16.50
CA ARG A 149 20.62 29.27 -17.24
C ARG A 149 19.70 28.08 -17.47
N THR A 150 19.42 27.33 -16.39
CA THR A 150 18.63 26.10 -16.43
C THR A 150 17.38 26.23 -15.59
N ILE A 151 16.24 25.87 -16.15
CA ILE A 151 15.00 25.66 -15.41
C ILE A 151 14.83 24.16 -15.16
N THR A 152 14.71 23.78 -13.89
CA THR A 152 14.40 22.42 -13.44
C THR A 152 12.98 22.40 -12.91
N ILE A 153 12.15 21.50 -13.42
CA ILE A 153 10.76 21.35 -13.02
C ILE A 153 10.63 19.94 -12.45
N THR A 154 10.16 19.85 -11.21
CA THR A 154 10.05 18.60 -10.47
C THR A 154 8.63 18.41 -9.98
N GLN A 155 8.03 17.29 -10.37
CA GLN A 155 6.77 16.82 -9.84
C GLN A 155 7.08 15.78 -8.76
N ASN A 156 6.74 16.09 -7.52
CA ASN A 156 6.67 15.07 -6.49
C ASN A 156 5.39 14.29 -6.76
N THR A 157 5.52 13.21 -7.52
CA THR A 157 4.45 12.21 -7.59
C THR A 157 4.48 11.50 -6.25
N GLU A 158 3.71 11.98 -5.27
CA GLU A 158 3.13 10.99 -4.37
C GLU A 158 2.26 10.13 -5.25
N VAL A 159 2.66 8.87 -5.43
CA VAL A 159 1.93 7.92 -6.25
C VAL A 159 0.58 7.69 -5.56
N ARG A 160 -0.41 8.51 -5.92
CA ARG A 160 -1.82 8.29 -5.58
C ARG A 160 -2.38 7.00 -6.20
N ASP A 161 -1.56 6.30 -6.97
CA ASP A 161 -1.84 4.99 -7.54
C ASP A 161 -1.29 3.84 -6.67
N SER A 162 -0.71 4.09 -5.49
CA SER A 162 -0.35 3.03 -4.55
C SER A 162 -0.62 3.44 -3.10
N ILE A 163 -1.56 2.78 -2.44
CA ILE A 163 -1.83 2.95 -1.01
C ILE A 163 -0.95 1.95 -0.26
N THR A 164 -0.19 2.39 0.73
CA THR A 164 0.50 1.48 1.68
C THR A 164 0.12 1.85 3.10
N VAL A 165 -0.38 0.87 3.86
CA VAL A 165 -0.81 1.05 5.24
C VAL A 165 -0.24 -0.08 6.09
N SER A 166 0.20 0.23 7.30
CA SER A 166 0.70 -0.73 8.27
C SER A 166 -0.08 -0.62 9.57
N TYR A 167 -0.46 -1.76 10.14
CA TYR A 167 -1.20 -1.88 11.39
C TYR A 167 -0.35 -2.63 12.41
N ASN A 168 0.02 -1.95 13.49
CA ASN A 168 0.82 -2.50 14.59
C ASN A 168 0.03 -2.57 15.91
N PHE A 169 -1.22 -2.08 15.90
CA PHE A 169 -2.15 -2.11 17.02
C PHE A 169 -1.63 -1.45 18.29
N SER A 170 -0.70 -0.49 18.24
CA SER A 170 -0.16 0.13 19.47
C SER A 170 -1.18 1.02 20.19
N GLU A 171 -2.15 1.58 19.47
CA GLU A 171 -3.14 2.53 20.02
C GLU A 171 -4.57 1.96 20.06
N GLY A 172 -4.90 1.04 19.14
CA GLY A 172 -6.24 0.47 19.02
C GLY A 172 -6.26 -0.73 18.09
N ASN A 173 -7.45 -1.14 17.65
CA ASN A 173 -7.62 -2.23 16.68
C ASN A 173 -7.67 -1.74 15.23
N ASP A 174 -7.44 -0.44 14.99
CA ASP A 174 -7.36 0.18 13.66
C ASP A 174 -8.55 -0.11 12.73
N GLY A 175 -9.74 -0.33 13.28
CA GLY A 175 -10.95 -0.64 12.51
C GLY A 175 -11.04 -2.10 12.01
N TRP A 176 -10.12 -2.97 12.42
CA TRP A 176 -10.27 -4.40 12.24
C TRP A 176 -11.42 -4.94 13.11
N LYS A 177 -12.18 -5.87 12.54
CA LYS A 177 -13.21 -6.65 13.22
C LYS A 177 -12.75 -8.10 13.30
N GLY A 178 -13.09 -8.80 14.37
CA GLY A 178 -12.95 -10.26 14.45
C GLY A 178 -14.31 -10.91 14.61
N ASP A 179 -14.53 -12.04 13.93
CA ASP A 179 -15.78 -12.77 13.94
C ASP A 179 -15.55 -14.27 13.59
N PHE A 180 -16.61 -15.07 13.68
CA PHE A 180 -16.56 -16.53 13.64
C PHE A 180 -17.64 -17.11 12.72
N ALA A 181 -17.30 -18.13 11.94
CA ALA A 181 -18.21 -18.84 11.06
C ALA A 181 -17.98 -20.36 11.15
N ASP A 182 -18.87 -21.10 10.47
CA ASP A 182 -18.94 -22.56 10.45
C ASP A 182 -19.23 -23.16 11.82
N LEU A 183 -20.24 -22.60 12.48
CA LEU A 183 -20.75 -23.04 13.77
C LEU A 183 -22.28 -22.88 13.83
N PRO A 184 -23.00 -23.66 14.67
CA PRO A 184 -24.43 -23.50 14.88
C PRO A 184 -24.78 -22.10 15.39
N VAL A 185 -25.96 -21.58 15.05
CA VAL A 185 -26.41 -20.26 15.54
C VAL A 185 -26.69 -20.27 17.03
N ASP A 186 -27.15 -21.40 17.56
CA ASP A 186 -27.48 -21.67 18.96
C ASP A 186 -26.33 -22.34 19.74
N TYR A 187 -25.09 -22.19 19.27
CA TYR A 187 -23.92 -22.78 19.89
C TYR A 187 -23.79 -22.42 21.39
N ASN A 188 -23.32 -23.39 22.17
CA ASN A 188 -23.00 -23.15 23.57
C ASN A 188 -21.68 -22.37 23.68
N LYS A 189 -21.78 -21.13 24.17
CA LYS A 189 -20.64 -20.21 24.29
C LYS A 189 -19.53 -20.72 25.22
N ASP A 190 -19.88 -21.50 26.24
CA ASP A 190 -18.92 -21.98 27.24
C ASP A 190 -17.97 -23.05 26.65
N ILE A 191 -18.45 -23.85 25.69
CA ILE A 191 -17.65 -24.93 25.09
C ILE A 191 -16.91 -24.52 23.82
N TYR A 192 -17.30 -23.39 23.22
CA TYR A 192 -16.66 -22.79 22.04
C TYR A 192 -15.63 -21.72 22.43
N GLU A 193 -15.78 -21.04 23.57
CA GLU A 193 -14.82 -20.05 24.10
C GLU A 193 -14.34 -18.99 23.08
N LEU A 194 -15.22 -18.55 22.19
CA LEU A 194 -14.88 -17.61 21.10
C LEU A 194 -14.47 -16.25 21.66
N GLN A 195 -13.30 -15.75 21.24
CA GLN A 195 -12.81 -14.45 21.67
C GLN A 195 -12.10 -13.72 20.52
N TYR A 196 -12.55 -12.48 20.27
CA TYR A 196 -11.78 -11.47 19.54
C TYR A 196 -11.40 -10.36 20.52
N ALA A 197 -10.12 -10.03 20.60
CA ALA A 197 -9.65 -8.97 21.47
C ALA A 197 -8.34 -8.36 20.95
N ARG A 198 -8.08 -7.10 21.31
CA ARG A 198 -6.74 -6.52 21.23
C ARG A 198 -6.03 -6.80 22.54
N GLU A 199 -4.94 -7.57 22.51
CA GLU A 199 -4.19 -7.99 23.70
C GLU A 199 -2.68 -7.84 23.44
N LEU A 200 -1.87 -7.87 24.51
CA LEU A 200 -0.42 -7.93 24.36
C LEU A 200 -0.03 -9.24 23.68
N LEU A 201 0.92 -9.17 22.75
CA LEU A 201 1.50 -10.35 22.14
C LEU A 201 2.17 -11.22 23.23
N PRO A 202 2.03 -12.56 23.15
CA PRO A 202 2.56 -13.50 24.15
C PRO A 202 4.08 -13.71 24.02
N LEU A 203 4.87 -12.63 24.11
CA LEU A 203 6.32 -12.61 23.95
C LEU A 203 7.08 -12.68 25.29
N GLY A 204 6.46 -13.25 26.31
CA GLY A 204 6.96 -13.31 27.68
C GLY A 204 6.70 -12.05 28.50
N ASP A 205 7.02 -12.12 29.81
CA ASP A 205 6.63 -11.12 30.82
C ASP A 205 7.21 -9.72 30.58
N ALA A 206 8.29 -9.63 29.80
CA ALA A 206 8.93 -8.37 29.45
C ALA A 206 8.15 -7.55 28.40
N ASN A 207 7.23 -8.16 27.64
CA ASN A 207 6.43 -7.42 26.66
C ASN A 207 5.37 -6.57 27.36
N LYS A 208 5.49 -5.25 27.24
CA LYS A 208 4.53 -4.28 27.80
C LYS A 208 3.83 -3.42 26.75
N THR A 209 4.27 -3.48 25.49
CA THR A 209 3.90 -2.48 24.47
C THR A 209 3.52 -3.07 23.12
N ASN A 210 3.86 -4.32 22.83
CA ASN A 210 3.56 -4.92 21.53
C ASN A 210 2.20 -5.61 21.63
N TYR A 211 1.22 -5.06 20.92
CA TYR A 211 -0.15 -5.57 20.88
C TYR A 211 -0.42 -6.29 19.57
N GLY A 212 -1.38 -7.20 19.60
CA GLY A 212 -1.91 -7.87 18.42
C GLY A 212 -3.42 -8.08 18.55
N LEU A 213 -4.02 -8.54 17.46
CA LEU A 213 -5.41 -8.98 17.44
C LEU A 213 -5.45 -10.47 17.73
N LYS A 214 -6.07 -10.83 18.84
CA LYS A 214 -6.30 -12.20 19.26
C LYS A 214 -7.54 -12.77 18.59
N LEU A 215 -7.42 -13.99 18.08
CA LEU A 215 -8.54 -14.89 17.81
C LEU A 215 -8.36 -16.15 18.64
N LYS A 216 -9.40 -16.51 19.39
CA LYS A 216 -9.46 -17.73 20.20
C LYS A 216 -10.78 -18.44 19.93
N GLY A 217 -10.74 -19.76 19.88
CA GLY A 217 -11.93 -20.59 19.84
C GLY A 217 -11.60 -22.07 20.01
N VAL A 218 -12.54 -22.81 20.56
CA VAL A 218 -12.55 -24.28 20.59
C VAL A 218 -13.44 -24.73 19.45
N ASN A 219 -12.88 -25.49 18.51
CA ASN A 219 -13.65 -26.02 17.40
C ASN A 219 -14.52 -27.20 17.87
N ARG A 220 -15.85 -27.03 17.80
CA ARG A 220 -16.85 -28.07 18.13
C ARG A 220 -17.76 -28.41 16.94
N SER A 221 -17.45 -27.88 15.77
CA SER A 221 -18.22 -28.02 14.53
C SER A 221 -17.43 -28.67 13.41
N ASP A 222 -16.23 -29.19 13.72
CA ASP A 222 -15.26 -29.80 12.80
C ASP A 222 -14.73 -28.88 11.69
N ASP A 223 -15.13 -27.60 11.69
CA ASP A 223 -14.80 -26.65 10.62
C ASP A 223 -14.77 -25.18 11.09
N LEU A 224 -14.61 -24.91 12.40
CA LEU A 224 -14.64 -23.54 12.93
C LEU A 224 -13.71 -22.60 12.15
N PHE A 225 -14.29 -21.54 11.57
CA PHE A 225 -13.57 -20.50 10.88
C PHE A 225 -13.50 -19.23 11.74
N MET A 226 -12.30 -18.87 12.20
CA MET A 226 -12.06 -17.62 12.92
C MET A 226 -11.44 -16.61 11.96
N PHE A 227 -11.94 -15.37 11.91
CA PHE A 227 -11.43 -14.41 10.94
C PHE A 227 -11.38 -12.96 11.44
N LEU A 228 -10.45 -12.23 10.85
CA LEU A 228 -10.28 -10.79 10.93
C LEU A 228 -10.66 -10.17 9.58
N THR A 229 -11.39 -9.05 9.62
CA THR A 229 -11.70 -8.28 8.42
C THR A 229 -11.58 -6.78 8.64
N ARG A 230 -11.20 -6.08 7.57
CA ARG A 230 -11.13 -4.61 7.53
C ARG A 230 -11.42 -4.11 6.12
N LYS A 231 -12.28 -3.10 5.99
CA LYS A 231 -12.46 -2.33 4.74
C LYS A 231 -11.20 -1.54 4.42
N VAL A 232 -10.75 -1.46 3.18
CA VAL A 232 -9.66 -0.56 2.77
C VAL A 232 -10.23 0.82 2.45
N ASP A 233 -9.58 1.84 2.99
CA ASP A 233 -10.00 3.23 2.87
C ASP A 233 -9.45 3.87 1.57
N ASP A 234 -10.14 4.90 1.07
CA ASP A 234 -9.69 5.78 -0.02
C ASP A 234 -9.40 5.14 -1.39
N LEU A 235 -10.04 4.01 -1.71
CA LEU A 235 -9.97 3.40 -3.04
C LEU A 235 -11.00 3.98 -4.02
N LYS A 236 -10.63 4.03 -5.31
CA LYS A 236 -11.51 4.50 -6.39
C LYS A 236 -12.57 3.44 -6.74
N PRO A 237 -13.82 3.80 -7.03
CA PRO A 237 -14.84 2.88 -7.55
C PRO A 237 -14.46 2.18 -8.85
N ASN A 238 -14.93 0.94 -9.03
CA ASN A 238 -14.77 0.14 -10.26
C ASN A 238 -13.34 0.14 -10.84
N THR A 239 -12.34 0.15 -9.96
CA THR A 239 -10.93 0.32 -10.33
C THR A 239 -10.16 -0.94 -9.97
N ALA A 240 -9.32 -1.41 -10.90
CA ALA A 240 -8.48 -2.57 -10.69
C ALA A 240 -7.23 -2.20 -9.87
N TYR A 241 -6.91 -3.03 -8.88
CA TYR A 241 -5.74 -2.90 -8.03
C TYR A 241 -4.97 -4.22 -7.99
N GLN A 242 -3.64 -4.14 -7.95
CA GLN A 242 -2.78 -5.18 -7.44
C GLN A 242 -2.61 -4.95 -5.94
N VAL A 243 -3.10 -5.88 -5.13
CA VAL A 243 -3.00 -5.83 -3.67
C VAL A 243 -1.98 -6.84 -3.19
N LYS A 244 -1.14 -6.43 -2.24
CA LYS A 244 -0.26 -7.27 -1.43
C LYS A 244 -0.60 -7.08 0.04
N LEU A 245 -0.74 -8.18 0.76
CA LEU A 245 -1.03 -8.25 2.18
C LEU A 245 0.05 -9.10 2.84
N ASP A 246 0.87 -8.48 3.69
CA ASP A 246 1.84 -9.17 4.54
C ASP A 246 1.35 -9.10 5.99
N PHE A 247 1.52 -10.16 6.78
CA PHE A 247 1.16 -10.13 8.20
C PHE A 247 1.97 -11.14 9.02
N GLY A 248 2.12 -10.83 10.31
CA GLY A 248 2.60 -11.75 11.33
C GLY A 248 1.46 -12.45 12.04
N MET A 249 1.68 -13.71 12.39
CA MET A 249 0.80 -14.51 13.24
C MET A 249 1.64 -15.19 14.31
N TYR A 250 1.17 -15.26 15.55
CA TYR A 250 1.83 -15.96 16.65
C TYR A 250 1.05 -17.19 17.08
N THR A 251 1.79 -18.27 17.28
CA THR A 251 1.28 -19.61 17.62
C THR A 251 2.25 -20.33 18.56
N SER A 252 1.73 -21.14 19.48
CA SER A 252 2.51 -22.05 20.34
C SER A 252 2.62 -23.48 19.78
N GLU A 253 1.91 -23.78 18.70
CA GLU A 253 1.69 -25.15 18.23
C GLU A 253 2.86 -25.68 17.40
N SER A 254 3.40 -26.83 17.81
CA SER A 254 4.44 -27.58 17.10
C SER A 254 3.87 -28.50 16.01
N GLY A 255 4.62 -28.73 14.94
CA GLY A 255 4.26 -29.71 13.92
C GLY A 255 4.39 -31.16 14.39
N GLY A 256 3.69 -32.07 13.71
CA GLY A 256 3.77 -33.51 13.98
C GLY A 256 3.05 -33.97 15.25
N MET A 257 2.21 -33.11 15.84
CA MET A 257 1.39 -33.47 16.99
C MET A 257 0.08 -34.11 16.53
N MET A 258 -0.39 -35.13 17.26
CA MET A 258 -1.70 -35.74 17.02
C MET A 258 -2.73 -35.11 17.96
N GLY A 259 -3.88 -34.71 17.43
CA GLY A 259 -5.01 -34.15 18.16
C GLY A 259 -6.34 -34.75 17.70
N VAL A 260 -7.43 -34.34 18.35
CA VAL A 260 -8.80 -34.72 17.96
C VAL A 260 -9.20 -33.95 16.70
N GLY A 261 -9.76 -34.64 15.70
CA GLY A 261 -10.05 -34.07 14.37
C GLY A 261 -8.82 -33.82 13.48
N GLY A 262 -7.61 -33.75 14.06
CA GLY A 262 -6.37 -33.57 13.33
C GLY A 262 -5.24 -32.98 14.19
N SER A 263 -4.12 -32.66 13.54
CA SER A 263 -2.97 -32.01 14.20
C SER A 263 -3.34 -30.61 14.71
N PRO A 264 -3.03 -30.26 15.97
CA PRO A 264 -3.27 -28.91 16.52
C PRO A 264 -2.65 -27.78 15.71
N SER A 265 -1.63 -28.06 14.90
CA SER A 265 -1.03 -27.08 13.99
C SER A 265 -1.41 -27.32 12.53
N GLU A 266 -1.12 -28.51 11.98
CA GLU A 266 -1.22 -28.77 10.54
C GLU A 266 -2.66 -28.88 10.05
N ALA A 267 -3.64 -29.16 10.93
CA ALA A 267 -5.05 -29.17 10.56
C ALA A 267 -5.71 -27.78 10.64
N VAL A 268 -4.97 -26.75 11.10
CA VAL A 268 -5.47 -25.36 11.16
C VAL A 268 -4.85 -24.57 10.01
N LYS A 269 -5.65 -24.27 8.99
CA LYS A 269 -5.17 -23.64 7.76
C LYS A 269 -5.35 -22.13 7.79
N VAL A 270 -4.26 -21.40 7.57
CA VAL A 270 -4.29 -19.94 7.43
C VAL A 270 -4.77 -19.59 6.03
N LYS A 271 -5.78 -18.73 5.96
CA LYS A 271 -6.40 -18.24 4.72
C LYS A 271 -6.37 -16.72 4.66
N ALA A 272 -6.19 -16.18 3.46
CA ALA A 272 -6.33 -14.75 3.22
C ALA A 272 -7.10 -14.44 1.93
N GLY A 273 -7.78 -13.30 1.92
CA GLY A 273 -8.59 -12.83 0.80
C GLY A 273 -8.59 -11.31 0.69
N VAL A 274 -8.82 -10.82 -0.53
CA VAL A 274 -9.01 -9.39 -0.82
C VAL A 274 -10.26 -9.27 -1.70
N ILE A 275 -11.35 -8.79 -1.12
CA ILE A 275 -12.71 -9.05 -1.61
C ILE A 275 -13.47 -7.73 -1.77
N ASN A 276 -14.22 -7.54 -2.85
CA ASN A 276 -14.99 -6.30 -3.10
C ASN A 276 -16.39 -6.28 -2.46
N LYS A 277 -16.61 -7.19 -1.50
CA LYS A 277 -17.82 -7.38 -0.70
C LYS A 277 -17.37 -7.64 0.74
N GLU A 278 -18.08 -7.07 1.72
CA GLU A 278 -17.77 -7.26 3.15
C GLU A 278 -17.90 -8.75 3.52
N PRO A 279 -16.81 -9.41 3.95
CA PRO A 279 -16.87 -10.76 4.49
C PRO A 279 -17.63 -10.74 5.81
N ALA A 280 -18.62 -11.61 5.94
CA ALA A 280 -19.45 -11.71 7.14
C ALA A 280 -19.95 -13.13 7.34
N ALA A 281 -20.10 -13.51 8.60
CA ALA A 281 -20.86 -14.68 8.99
C ALA A 281 -22.35 -14.38 8.85
N ILE A 282 -23.08 -15.20 8.08
CA ILE A 282 -24.52 -15.07 7.86
C ILE A 282 -25.22 -16.38 8.23
N GLN A 283 -26.43 -16.27 8.77
CA GLN A 283 -27.24 -17.44 9.10
C GLN A 283 -27.69 -18.14 7.80
N LYS A 284 -27.51 -19.45 7.73
CA LYS A 284 -28.01 -20.31 6.66
C LYS A 284 -28.59 -21.58 7.26
N ASP A 285 -29.68 -22.07 6.66
CA ASP A 285 -30.18 -23.41 6.93
C ASP A 285 -29.24 -24.44 6.30
N ASP A 286 -28.80 -25.39 7.10
CA ASP A 286 -27.96 -26.52 6.71
C ASP A 286 -28.57 -27.80 7.29
N GLY A 287 -29.38 -28.48 6.49
CA GLY A 287 -30.03 -29.73 6.88
C GLY A 287 -31.10 -29.58 7.98
N GLY A 288 -31.79 -28.43 8.06
CA GLY A 288 -32.82 -28.17 9.07
C GLY A 288 -32.30 -27.56 10.38
N SER A 289 -31.00 -27.25 10.43
CA SER A 289 -30.37 -26.51 11.52
C SER A 289 -29.78 -25.20 11.01
N LEU A 290 -29.82 -24.14 11.81
CA LEU A 290 -29.24 -22.85 11.42
C LEU A 290 -27.76 -22.78 11.80
N TYR A 291 -26.92 -22.45 10.82
CA TYR A 291 -25.48 -22.25 10.98
C TYR A 291 -25.08 -20.83 10.58
N TYR A 292 -24.09 -20.27 11.29
CA TYR A 292 -23.32 -19.14 10.78
C TYR A 292 -22.35 -19.67 9.72
N ARG A 293 -22.53 -19.26 8.47
CA ARG A 293 -21.67 -19.61 7.32
C ARG A 293 -21.12 -18.34 6.70
N MET A 294 -19.92 -18.41 6.11
CA MET A 294 -19.38 -17.25 5.38
C MET A 294 -20.28 -16.87 4.19
N ASN A 295 -20.39 -15.57 3.95
CA ASN A 295 -21.09 -15.00 2.78
C ASN A 295 -20.20 -14.90 1.51
N ILE A 296 -19.04 -15.55 1.55
CA ILE A 296 -18.00 -15.62 0.51
C ILE A 296 -17.54 -17.07 0.35
N ASP A 297 -16.86 -17.39 -0.74
CA ASP A 297 -16.24 -18.69 -0.96
C ASP A 297 -14.80 -18.72 -0.39
N LYS A 298 -14.68 -19.25 0.83
CA LYS A 298 -13.39 -19.48 1.49
C LYS A 298 -12.78 -20.87 1.21
N GLY A 299 -13.48 -21.74 0.48
CA GLY A 299 -13.15 -23.16 0.38
C GLY A 299 -13.30 -23.89 1.72
N ILE A 300 -12.76 -25.10 1.80
CA ILE A 300 -12.86 -25.95 3.00
C ILE A 300 -11.48 -26.42 3.42
N GLN A 301 -11.09 -26.18 4.67
CA GLN A 301 -9.81 -26.61 5.24
C GLN A 301 -8.61 -26.34 4.31
N SER A 302 -7.99 -27.39 3.75
CA SER A 302 -6.81 -27.30 2.87
C SER A 302 -7.11 -26.85 1.45
N GLU A 303 -8.38 -26.75 1.08
CA GLU A 303 -8.83 -26.30 -0.23
C GLU A 303 -9.11 -24.80 -0.23
N SER A 304 -8.58 -24.12 -1.24
CA SER A 304 -8.79 -22.69 -1.45
C SER A 304 -10.10 -22.41 -2.17
N GLY A 305 -10.88 -21.46 -1.65
CA GLY A 305 -12.06 -20.93 -2.35
C GLY A 305 -11.71 -19.85 -3.36
N ALA A 306 -12.71 -19.33 -4.06
CA ALA A 306 -12.56 -18.20 -4.98
C ALA A 306 -12.13 -16.91 -4.25
N ASP A 307 -12.69 -16.65 -3.07
CA ASP A 307 -12.53 -15.39 -2.33
C ASP A 307 -11.40 -15.44 -1.27
N ALA A 308 -11.05 -16.63 -0.78
CA ALA A 308 -9.94 -16.81 0.17
C ALA A 308 -9.02 -17.97 -0.24
N LYS A 309 -7.70 -17.74 -0.18
CA LYS A 309 -6.66 -18.71 -0.53
C LYS A 309 -5.93 -19.20 0.70
N VAL A 310 -5.63 -20.49 0.73
CA VAL A 310 -4.77 -21.12 1.74
C VAL A 310 -3.34 -20.61 1.56
N LEU A 311 -2.72 -20.14 2.64
CA LEU A 311 -1.35 -19.66 2.67
C LEU A 311 -0.38 -20.66 3.35
N GLY A 312 -0.92 -21.56 4.16
CA GLY A 312 -0.16 -22.51 4.97
C GLY A 312 -0.96 -22.96 6.20
N ASP A 313 -0.25 -23.41 7.22
CA ASP A 313 -0.82 -23.79 8.51
C ASP A 313 -0.15 -23.01 9.66
N ILE A 314 -0.63 -23.23 10.89
CA ILE A 314 -0.18 -22.48 12.07
C ILE A 314 1.06 -23.07 12.76
N THR A 315 1.79 -23.97 12.11
CA THR A 315 2.96 -24.60 12.72
C THR A 315 4.04 -23.56 13.05
N LYS A 316 4.49 -23.54 14.30
CA LYS A 316 5.57 -22.65 14.71
C LYS A 316 6.92 -23.08 14.09
N PRO A 317 7.84 -22.14 13.81
CA PRO A 317 9.06 -22.44 13.05
C PRO A 317 10.05 -23.36 13.77
N ASP A 318 10.16 -23.26 15.09
CA ASP A 318 11.13 -24.02 15.90
C ASP A 318 10.40 -24.82 16.98
N SER A 319 10.20 -26.12 16.76
CA SER A 319 9.49 -26.99 17.70
C SER A 319 10.21 -27.13 19.04
N GLY A 320 11.52 -26.89 19.10
CA GLY A 320 12.34 -26.97 20.31
C GLY A 320 12.26 -25.72 21.20
N LYS A 321 11.64 -24.63 20.73
CA LYS A 321 11.44 -23.41 21.52
C LYS A 321 10.03 -23.36 22.12
N GLU A 322 9.99 -23.25 23.44
CA GLU A 322 8.76 -23.04 24.20
C GLU A 322 8.12 -21.67 23.90
N GLY A 323 6.82 -21.60 24.14
CA GLY A 323 6.04 -20.37 23.96
C GLY A 323 5.67 -20.07 22.50
N TYR A 324 5.12 -18.88 22.33
CA TYR A 324 4.63 -18.40 21.04
C TYR A 324 5.77 -17.93 20.13
N GLN A 325 5.68 -18.26 18.86
CA GLN A 325 6.59 -17.78 17.84
C GLN A 325 5.84 -17.18 16.67
N ARG A 326 6.48 -16.21 16.01
CA ARG A 326 5.94 -15.54 14.83
C ARG A 326 6.10 -16.42 13.58
N VAL A 327 5.03 -16.53 12.82
CA VAL A 327 4.96 -17.07 11.46
C VAL A 327 4.52 -15.93 10.55
N ASN A 328 5.23 -15.75 9.43
CA ASN A 328 4.95 -14.66 8.51
C ASN A 328 4.21 -15.18 7.30
N PHE A 329 3.17 -14.47 6.89
CA PHE A 329 2.38 -14.78 5.71
C PHE A 329 2.39 -13.63 4.73
N SER A 330 2.28 -13.96 3.45
CA SER A 330 2.17 -12.99 2.36
C SER A 330 1.11 -13.49 1.37
N TYR A 331 0.21 -12.60 0.98
CA TYR A 331 -0.82 -12.83 -0.01
C TYR A 331 -0.81 -11.71 -1.05
N SER A 332 -1.10 -12.04 -2.30
CA SER A 332 -1.22 -11.05 -3.36
C SER A 332 -2.34 -11.41 -4.31
N ALA A 333 -3.15 -10.43 -4.69
CA ALA A 333 -4.28 -10.61 -5.59
C ALA A 333 -4.50 -9.40 -6.48
N ALA A 334 -4.98 -9.65 -7.70
CA ALA A 334 -5.55 -8.60 -8.54
C ALA A 334 -7.06 -8.56 -8.30
N VAL A 335 -7.61 -7.40 -7.98
CA VAL A 335 -9.02 -7.24 -7.61
C VAL A 335 -9.56 -5.92 -8.12
N THR A 336 -10.84 -5.89 -8.49
CA THR A 336 -11.53 -4.66 -8.89
C THR A 336 -12.49 -4.27 -7.78
N THR A 337 -12.37 -3.04 -7.30
CA THR A 337 -13.29 -2.46 -6.31
C THR A 337 -14.72 -2.43 -6.85
N ASN A 338 -15.69 -2.44 -5.94
CA ASN A 338 -17.10 -2.36 -6.35
C ASN A 338 -17.49 -0.92 -6.76
N ALA A 339 -18.77 -0.70 -7.07
CA ALA A 339 -19.30 0.60 -7.48
C ALA A 339 -19.19 1.71 -6.42
N LYS A 340 -18.94 1.36 -5.16
CA LYS A 340 -18.69 2.30 -4.06
C LYS A 340 -17.19 2.51 -3.79
N GLY A 341 -16.31 1.78 -4.47
CA GLY A 341 -14.88 1.77 -4.17
C GLY A 341 -14.49 0.81 -3.05
N ASP A 342 -15.39 -0.04 -2.57
CA ASP A 342 -15.06 -0.90 -1.44
C ASP A 342 -14.22 -2.12 -1.86
N LEU A 343 -13.31 -2.45 -0.95
CA LEU A 343 -12.51 -3.65 -0.92
C LEU A 343 -12.23 -3.97 0.55
N PHE A 344 -12.20 -5.24 0.91
CA PHE A 344 -12.07 -5.73 2.26
C PHE A 344 -10.94 -6.76 2.32
N LEU A 345 -10.14 -6.65 3.36
CA LEU A 345 -9.13 -7.64 3.71
C LEU A 345 -9.79 -8.73 4.55
N LEU A 346 -9.36 -9.97 4.33
CA LEU A 346 -9.71 -11.12 5.13
C LEU A 346 -8.43 -11.85 5.51
N ILE A 347 -8.25 -12.11 6.80
CA ILE A 347 -7.26 -13.04 7.34
C ILE A 347 -8.03 -13.98 8.27
N GLY A 348 -7.93 -15.28 8.08
CA GLY A 348 -8.63 -16.22 8.95
C GLY A 348 -7.98 -17.58 9.02
N THR A 349 -8.51 -18.43 9.89
CA THR A 349 -8.09 -19.81 10.06
C THR A 349 -9.25 -20.75 9.93
N ASP A 350 -9.07 -21.78 9.13
CA ASP A 350 -10.04 -22.84 8.85
C ASP A 350 -9.52 -24.14 9.50
N SER A 351 -10.21 -24.61 10.55
CA SER A 351 -9.68 -25.63 11.46
C SER A 351 -10.41 -26.95 11.31
N GLY A 352 -9.68 -28.01 10.95
CA GLY A 352 -10.10 -29.40 11.16
C GLY A 352 -9.71 -29.93 12.55
N TYR A 353 -8.87 -29.22 13.29
CA TYR A 353 -8.55 -29.59 14.68
C TYR A 353 -9.72 -29.21 15.59
N GLU A 354 -10.24 -30.18 16.35
CA GLU A 354 -11.42 -30.07 17.25
C GLU A 354 -11.05 -29.61 18.67
N GLY A 355 -9.99 -28.81 18.80
CA GLY A 355 -9.49 -28.32 20.08
C GLY A 355 -9.44 -26.81 20.18
N LEU A 356 -8.85 -26.34 21.29
CA LEU A 356 -8.62 -24.93 21.53
C LEU A 356 -7.50 -24.42 20.61
N THR A 357 -7.78 -23.37 19.87
CA THR A 357 -6.79 -22.61 19.11
C THR A 357 -6.77 -21.18 19.61
N THR A 358 -5.58 -20.64 19.89
CA THR A 358 -5.36 -19.23 20.23
C THR A 358 -4.26 -18.66 19.36
N LEU A 359 -4.56 -17.59 18.63
CA LEU A 359 -3.65 -16.95 17.69
C LEU A 359 -3.65 -15.45 17.90
N TYR A 360 -2.51 -14.82 17.63
CA TYR A 360 -2.38 -13.37 17.64
C TYR A 360 -1.86 -12.88 16.29
N PHE A 361 -2.43 -11.81 15.75
CA PHE A 361 -2.06 -11.24 14.46
C PHE A 361 -1.51 -9.82 14.65
N ASP A 362 -0.37 -9.52 14.01
CA ASP A 362 0.31 -8.24 14.11
C ASP A 362 1.00 -7.85 12.79
N ASP A 363 1.57 -6.64 12.77
CA ASP A 363 2.39 -6.11 11.66
C ASP A 363 1.73 -6.36 10.30
N ILE A 364 0.43 -6.06 10.24
CA ILE A 364 -0.36 -6.27 9.04
C ILE A 364 -0.06 -5.10 8.10
N LYS A 365 0.50 -5.40 6.94
CA LYS A 365 0.87 -4.42 5.93
C LYS A 365 0.11 -4.66 4.64
N LEU A 366 -0.62 -3.64 4.22
CA LEU A 366 -1.29 -3.56 2.95
C LEU A 366 -0.48 -2.71 1.98
N THR A 367 -0.31 -3.17 0.74
CA THR A 367 0.05 -2.33 -0.40
C THR A 367 -0.96 -2.57 -1.52
N ALA A 368 -1.66 -1.53 -1.97
CA ALA A 368 -2.64 -1.60 -3.06
C ALA A 368 -2.24 -0.64 -4.18
N THR A 369 -1.78 -1.18 -5.31
CA THR A 369 -1.35 -0.42 -6.48
C THR A 369 -2.40 -0.47 -7.57
N GLN A 370 -2.96 0.67 -7.98
CA GLN A 370 -3.88 0.77 -9.10
C GLN A 370 -3.22 0.24 -10.38
N LYS A 371 -3.95 -0.58 -11.14
CA LYS A 371 -3.51 -1.13 -12.44
C LYS A 371 -3.88 -0.24 -13.61
#